data_AF-A0A5J5EUQ3-F1
#
_entry.id   AF-A0A5J5EUQ3-F1
#
_cell.length_a   1.000
_cell.length_b   1.000
_cell.length_c   1.000
_cell.angle_alpha   90.00
_cell.angle_beta   90.00
_cell.angle_gamma   90.00
#
_symmetry.space_group_name_H-M   'P 1'
#
loop_
_entity.id
_entity.type
_entity.pdbx_description
1 polymer ?
#
loop_
_entity_poly.entity_id
_entity_poly.type
_entity_poly.pdbx_seq_one_letter_code
_entity_poly.pdbx_strand_id
1 'polypeptide(L)'
;MGDIQPLSQTHTKSTHRVQRRVVPKLPTKPRSTPYTRTSTSTSTTTTITSTRMSPPKSSDKHASGAHAETVAEINRRILESGELAKLESHLLQLLQEAGWTEQLRKLCQERLRDPKAGVSNYADLRRAVEKEARESVPENVRLEMVRRVLQVLRGMVEE
;
A
#
# COMPACT_ATOMS: atom_id res chain seq x y z
N MET A 1 32.63 -65.63 -42.18
CA MET A 1 33.11 -66.26 -40.94
C MET A 1 33.92 -65.22 -40.17
N GLY A 2 33.56 -64.98 -38.90
CA GLY A 2 34.18 -63.96 -38.06
C GLY A 2 33.24 -63.50 -36.95
N ASP A 3 32.99 -64.43 -36.04
CA ASP A 3 32.25 -64.46 -34.77
C ASP A 3 31.67 -63.18 -34.13
N ILE A 4 30.39 -63.30 -33.77
CA ILE A 4 29.71 -62.54 -32.71
C ILE A 4 30.00 -63.25 -31.39
N GLN A 5 30.50 -62.53 -30.38
CA GLN A 5 30.26 -62.89 -28.98
C GLN A 5 30.01 -61.66 -28.06
N PRO A 6 29.15 -61.80 -27.03
CA PRO A 6 28.61 -60.69 -26.24
C PRO A 6 29.11 -60.66 -24.78
N LEU A 7 29.22 -59.48 -24.16
CA LEU A 7 29.33 -59.26 -22.70
C LEU A 7 29.05 -57.76 -22.43
N SER A 8 28.42 -57.27 -21.38
CA SER A 8 27.64 -57.79 -20.26
C SER A 8 27.02 -56.55 -19.59
N GLN A 9 25.75 -56.63 -19.15
CA GLN A 9 25.13 -55.56 -18.35
C GLN A 9 25.82 -55.42 -17.00
N THR A 10 26.17 -54.19 -16.62
CA THR A 10 26.30 -53.83 -15.20
C THR A 10 25.52 -52.55 -14.92
N HIS A 11 24.49 -52.69 -14.09
CA HIS A 11 23.70 -51.59 -13.53
C HIS A 11 24.49 -50.93 -12.40
N THR A 12 24.79 -49.63 -12.52
CA THR A 12 25.25 -48.82 -11.38
C THR A 12 24.09 -47.96 -10.88
N LYS A 13 23.58 -48.32 -9.69
CA LYS A 13 22.58 -47.52 -8.95
C LYS A 13 23.28 -46.30 -8.37
N SER A 14 23.08 -45.12 -8.96
CA SER A 14 23.55 -43.84 -8.41
C SER A 14 22.63 -43.39 -7.28
N THR A 15 23.11 -43.52 -6.05
CA THR A 15 22.43 -42.99 -4.85
C THR A 15 22.85 -41.53 -4.67
N HIS A 16 21.98 -40.58 -4.99
CA HIS A 16 22.23 -39.17 -4.68
C HIS A 16 21.83 -38.88 -3.24
N ARG A 17 22.84 -38.84 -2.37
CA ARG A 17 22.74 -38.37 -0.99
C ARG A 17 22.49 -36.87 -0.97
N VAL A 18 21.29 -36.46 -0.57
CA VAL A 18 20.92 -35.06 -0.29
C VAL A 18 21.71 -34.57 0.92
N GLN A 19 22.74 -33.76 0.67
CA GLN A 19 23.42 -32.97 1.71
C GLN A 19 22.46 -31.86 2.16
N ARG A 20 21.78 -32.06 3.30
CA ARG A 20 21.03 -30.99 3.98
C ARG A 20 22.02 -29.90 4.40
N ARG A 21 22.00 -28.74 3.73
CA ARG A 21 22.70 -27.54 4.19
C ARG A 21 22.13 -27.14 5.56
N VAL A 22 22.98 -27.19 6.58
CA VAL A 22 22.70 -26.66 7.90
C VAL A 22 22.76 -25.13 7.79
N VAL A 23 21.63 -24.46 7.97
CA VAL A 23 21.53 -23.00 8.06
C VAL A 23 22.06 -22.53 9.41
N PRO A 24 23.01 -21.57 9.47
CA PRO A 24 23.39 -20.93 10.72
C PRO A 24 22.23 -20.07 11.26
N LYS A 25 21.90 -20.27 12.54
CA LYS A 25 20.86 -19.55 13.29
C LYS A 25 21.29 -18.09 13.50
N LEU A 26 20.48 -17.12 13.07
CA LEU A 26 20.65 -15.70 13.39
C LEU A 26 20.46 -15.44 14.89
N PRO A 27 21.23 -14.52 15.51
CA PRO A 27 21.06 -14.15 16.90
C PRO A 27 19.76 -13.35 17.13
N THR A 28 19.02 -13.78 18.14
CA THR A 28 17.80 -13.17 18.67
C THR A 28 18.09 -11.84 19.38
N LYS A 29 17.44 -10.75 18.98
CA LYS A 29 17.43 -9.47 19.70
C LYS A 29 16.67 -9.61 21.04
N PRO A 30 17.20 -9.10 22.17
CA PRO A 30 16.37 -8.82 23.33
C PRO A 30 15.63 -7.48 23.17
N ARG A 31 14.37 -7.47 23.58
CA ARG A 31 13.42 -6.35 23.57
C ARG A 31 13.36 -5.70 24.97
N SER A 32 13.29 -4.36 24.95
CA SER A 32 12.80 -3.43 25.98
C SER A 32 13.61 -3.16 27.24
N THR A 33 13.96 -1.88 27.44
CA THR A 33 13.74 -1.11 28.67
C THR A 33 13.54 0.39 28.35
N PRO A 34 12.87 1.16 29.24
CA PRO A 34 12.19 2.41 28.88
C PRO A 34 13.10 3.65 28.91
N TYR A 35 12.71 4.64 28.09
CA TYR A 35 13.34 5.95 27.97
C TYR A 35 13.28 6.72 29.30
N THR A 36 14.42 7.11 29.84
CA THR A 36 14.53 8.01 30.99
C THR A 36 14.27 9.45 30.57
N ARG A 37 13.36 10.09 31.30
CA ARG A 37 13.00 11.50 31.20
C ARG A 37 14.09 12.33 31.87
N THR A 38 14.87 13.10 31.11
CA THR A 38 15.66 14.22 31.65
C THR A 38 14.90 15.53 31.44
N SER A 39 14.53 16.13 32.55
CA SER A 39 14.06 17.52 32.65
C SER A 39 15.22 18.39 33.15
N THR A 40 15.00 19.72 33.21
CA THR A 40 15.87 20.79 33.81
C THR A 40 16.93 21.34 32.82
N SER A 41 17.07 22.64 32.52
CA SER A 41 16.47 23.87 33.04
C SER A 41 16.93 25.09 32.22
N THR A 42 16.04 26.08 32.10
CA THR A 42 16.20 27.54 32.09
C THR A 42 17.53 28.19 31.66
N SER A 43 17.44 29.08 30.67
CA SER A 43 18.11 30.38 30.69
C SER A 43 17.23 31.46 30.05
N THR A 44 16.91 32.46 30.86
CA THR A 44 16.24 33.73 30.56
C THR A 44 17.11 34.67 29.73
N THR A 45 16.55 35.37 28.75
CA THR A 45 16.98 36.73 28.37
C THR A 45 15.79 37.48 27.75
N THR A 46 15.48 38.60 28.39
CA THR A 46 14.42 39.56 28.14
C THR A 46 14.86 40.56 27.06
N THR A 47 14.02 40.89 26.08
CA THR A 47 13.95 42.24 25.47
C THR A 47 12.54 42.46 24.89
N ILE A 48 12.03 43.67 25.09
CA ILE A 48 10.64 44.14 25.09
C ILE A 48 10.32 44.86 23.78
N THR A 49 9.17 44.62 23.13
CA THR A 49 8.34 45.61 22.38
C THR A 49 7.05 44.93 21.88
N SER A 50 5.91 45.14 22.54
CA SER A 50 4.90 46.18 22.30
C SER A 50 3.98 45.93 21.09
N THR A 51 2.69 45.73 21.42
CA THR A 51 1.51 46.07 20.62
C THR A 51 1.21 45.22 19.38
N ARG A 52 0.22 44.30 19.50
CA ARG A 52 -1.14 44.48 18.93
C ARG A 52 -1.90 43.15 18.88
N MET A 53 -2.95 43.10 19.70
CA MET A 53 -4.24 42.44 19.49
C MET A 53 -4.27 40.97 19.03
N SER A 54 -4.77 40.15 19.94
CA SER A 54 -5.42 38.86 19.67
C SER A 54 -6.41 38.97 18.51
N PRO A 55 -6.40 38.05 17.55
CA PRO A 55 -7.55 37.86 16.68
C PRO A 55 -8.68 37.19 17.46
N PRO A 56 -9.94 37.61 17.23
CA PRO A 56 -11.11 37.07 17.89
C PRO A 56 -11.44 35.65 17.40
N LYS A 57 -12.14 34.91 18.26
CA LYS A 57 -12.86 33.67 17.93
C LYS A 57 -13.74 33.89 16.68
N SER A 58 -13.54 33.06 15.67
CA SER A 58 -14.58 32.58 14.76
C SER A 58 -14.58 31.05 14.89
N SER A 59 -15.38 30.43 15.77
CA SER A 59 -16.82 30.15 15.61
C SER A 59 -17.18 29.70 14.18
N ASP A 60 -16.78 28.47 13.83
CA ASP A 60 -17.51 27.57 12.93
C ASP A 60 -16.95 26.14 13.09
N LYS A 61 -17.19 25.49 14.24
CA LYS A 61 -16.84 24.07 14.47
C LYS A 61 -18.05 23.16 14.72
N HIS A 62 -19.27 23.66 14.57
CA HIS A 62 -20.47 22.87 14.88
C HIS A 62 -21.10 22.15 13.67
N ALA A 63 -20.73 22.48 12.43
CA ALA A 63 -21.24 21.78 11.24
C ALA A 63 -20.43 20.52 10.85
N SER A 64 -19.17 20.40 11.31
CA SER A 64 -18.28 19.31 10.91
C SER A 64 -18.62 17.96 11.55
N GLY A 65 -19.23 17.95 12.75
CA GLY A 65 -19.49 16.72 13.50
C GLY A 65 -20.61 15.89 12.90
N ALA A 66 -21.77 16.51 12.67
CA ALA A 66 -22.97 15.83 12.15
C ALA A 66 -22.76 15.28 10.72
N HIS A 67 -22.04 16.02 9.88
CA HIS A 67 -21.69 15.55 8.53
C HIS A 67 -20.71 14.37 8.59
N ALA A 68 -19.70 14.42 9.46
CA ALA A 68 -18.74 13.31 9.62
C ALA A 68 -19.41 12.04 10.15
N GLU A 69 -20.36 12.17 11.07
CA GLU A 69 -21.15 11.06 11.59
C GLU A 69 -22.02 10.42 10.49
N THR A 70 -22.68 11.24 9.68
CA THR A 70 -23.48 10.77 8.53
C THR A 70 -22.61 10.00 7.53
N VAL A 71 -21.44 10.54 7.17
CA VAL A 71 -20.48 9.86 6.27
C VAL A 71 -19.97 8.55 6.86
N ALA A 72 -19.69 8.52 8.16
CA ALA A 72 -19.24 7.30 8.84
C ALA A 72 -20.31 6.20 8.81
N GLU A 73 -21.57 6.56 9.08
CA GLU A 73 -22.70 5.63 9.05
C GLU A 73 -22.95 5.09 7.64
N ILE A 74 -22.90 5.95 6.61
CA ILE A 74 -23.00 5.53 5.21
C ILE A 74 -21.88 4.53 4.86
N ASN A 75 -20.63 4.84 5.20
CA ASN A 75 -19.50 3.95 4.93
C ASN A 75 -19.64 2.60 5.65
N ARG A 76 -20.14 2.60 6.89
CA ARG A 76 -20.43 1.38 7.65
C ARG A 76 -21.47 0.52 6.91
N ARG A 77 -22.58 1.11 6.46
CA ARG A 77 -23.62 0.39 5.73
C ARG A 77 -23.15 -0.13 4.36
N ILE A 78 -22.31 0.62 3.63
CA ILE A 78 -21.74 0.16 2.34
C ILE A 78 -20.83 -1.05 2.55
N LEU A 79 -20.10 -1.08 3.67
CA LEU A 79 -19.26 -2.22 4.05
C LEU A 79 -20.12 -3.45 4.42
N GLU A 80 -21.12 -3.28 5.28
CA GLU A 80 -21.96 -4.38 5.78
C GLU A 80 -22.88 -5.00 4.72
N SER A 81 -23.38 -4.19 3.79
CA SER A 81 -24.16 -4.68 2.64
C SER A 81 -23.31 -5.42 1.59
N GLY A 82 -21.99 -5.36 1.69
CA GLY A 82 -21.06 -5.93 0.72
C GLY A 82 -20.94 -5.15 -0.59
N GLU A 83 -21.58 -3.99 -0.71
CA GLU A 83 -21.48 -3.12 -1.88
C GLU A 83 -20.05 -2.61 -2.08
N LEU A 84 -19.27 -2.41 -1.01
CA LEU A 84 -17.85 -2.06 -1.12
C LEU A 84 -17.07 -3.10 -1.95
N ALA A 85 -17.24 -4.39 -1.65
CA ALA A 85 -16.53 -5.47 -2.35
C ALA A 85 -16.94 -5.57 -3.83
N LYS A 86 -18.22 -5.27 -4.13
CA LYS A 86 -18.71 -5.20 -5.51
C LYS A 86 -18.11 -4.00 -6.26
N LEU A 87 -18.02 -2.84 -5.61
CA LEU A 87 -17.38 -1.64 -6.16
C LEU A 87 -15.88 -1.87 -6.41
N GLU A 88 -15.17 -2.51 -5.47
CA GLU A 88 -13.76 -2.85 -5.63
C GLU A 88 -13.54 -3.81 -6.81
N SER A 89 -14.34 -4.86 -6.90
CA SER A 89 -14.26 -5.83 -8.00
C SER A 89 -14.52 -5.18 -9.36
N HIS A 90 -15.53 -4.29 -9.44
CA HIS A 90 -15.85 -3.56 -10.65
C HIS A 90 -14.73 -2.60 -11.07
N LEU A 91 -14.16 -1.86 -10.11
CA LEU A 91 -13.00 -0.99 -10.36
C LEU A 91 -11.81 -1.78 -10.91
N LEU A 92 -11.48 -2.92 -10.30
CA LEU A 92 -10.36 -3.77 -10.76
C LEU A 92 -10.58 -4.24 -12.19
N GLN A 93 -11.80 -4.66 -12.54
CA GLN A 93 -12.16 -5.04 -13.90
C GLN A 93 -11.98 -3.88 -14.88
N LEU A 94 -12.51 -2.69 -14.57
CA LEU A 94 -12.38 -1.50 -15.43
C LEU A 94 -10.91 -1.08 -15.63
N LEU A 95 -10.10 -1.14 -14.57
CA LEU A 95 -8.67 -0.81 -14.66
C LEU A 95 -7.90 -1.82 -15.52
N GLN A 96 -8.26 -3.10 -15.45
CA GLN A 96 -7.66 -4.13 -16.29
C GLN A 96 -8.08 -3.98 -17.75
N GLU A 97 -9.37 -3.77 -18.03
CA GLU A 97 -9.89 -3.57 -19.39
C GLU A 97 -9.34 -2.30 -20.04
N ALA A 98 -9.12 -1.23 -19.27
CA ALA A 98 -8.48 -0.01 -19.74
C ALA A 98 -6.95 -0.13 -19.91
N GLY A 99 -6.34 -1.27 -19.56
CA GLY A 99 -4.90 -1.51 -19.64
C GLY A 99 -4.06 -0.73 -18.61
N TRP A 100 -4.70 -0.14 -17.60
CA TRP A 100 -4.02 0.65 -16.56
C TRP A 100 -3.07 -0.22 -15.73
N THR A 101 -3.46 -1.46 -15.44
CA THR A 101 -2.63 -2.40 -14.68
C THR A 101 -1.29 -2.67 -15.37
N GLU A 102 -1.31 -2.87 -16.69
CA GLU A 102 -0.11 -3.08 -17.51
C GLU A 102 0.74 -1.81 -17.60
N GLN A 103 0.11 -0.64 -17.75
CA GLN A 103 0.79 0.64 -17.74
C GLN A 103 1.50 0.89 -16.41
N LEU A 104 0.82 0.67 -15.28
CA LEU A 104 1.40 0.81 -13.95
C LEU A 104 2.54 -0.19 -13.73
N ARG A 105 2.42 -1.42 -14.23
CA ARG A 105 3.53 -2.39 -14.18
C ARG A 105 4.76 -1.88 -14.94
N LYS A 106 4.58 -1.31 -16.14
CA LYS A 106 5.68 -0.71 -16.92
C LYS A 106 6.32 0.45 -16.15
N LEU A 107 5.51 1.33 -15.58
CA LEU A 107 5.99 2.44 -14.75
C LEU A 107 6.87 1.96 -13.59
N CYS A 108 6.42 0.94 -12.86
CA CYS A 108 7.20 0.36 -11.76
C CYS A 108 8.54 -0.22 -12.25
N GLN A 109 8.55 -0.88 -13.43
CA GLN A 109 9.78 -1.41 -14.02
C GLN A 109 10.74 -0.31 -14.45
N GLU A 110 10.24 0.79 -15.02
CA GLU A 110 11.05 1.95 -15.40
C GLU A 110 11.69 2.59 -14.17
N ARG A 111 10.93 2.80 -13.10
CA ARG A 111 11.46 3.35 -11.83
C ARG A 111 12.49 2.44 -11.17
N LEU A 112 12.35 1.12 -11.31
CA LEU A 112 13.32 0.17 -10.77
C LEU A 112 14.62 0.12 -11.60
N ARG A 113 14.53 0.40 -12.90
CA ARG A 113 15.67 0.46 -13.82
C ARG A 113 16.42 1.79 -13.73
N ASP A 114 15.74 2.86 -13.36
CA ASP A 114 16.34 4.19 -13.22
C ASP A 114 17.25 4.25 -11.98
N PRO A 115 18.59 4.33 -12.15
CA PRO A 115 19.53 4.40 -11.02
C PRO A 115 19.35 5.67 -10.19
N LYS A 116 18.73 6.71 -10.75
CA LYS A 116 18.47 7.99 -10.07
C LYS A 116 17.22 7.96 -9.20
N ALA A 117 16.35 6.97 -9.38
CA ALA A 117 15.11 6.87 -8.61
C ALA A 117 15.34 6.48 -7.14
N GLY A 118 16.53 5.98 -6.79
CA GLY A 118 16.90 5.67 -5.40
C GLY A 118 16.01 4.60 -4.75
N VAL A 119 15.40 3.73 -5.55
CA VAL A 119 14.47 2.69 -5.05
C VAL A 119 15.26 1.55 -4.43
N SER A 120 15.29 1.47 -3.10
CA SER A 120 15.98 0.40 -2.36
C SER A 120 15.04 -0.72 -1.90
N ASN A 121 13.78 -0.39 -1.67
CA ASN A 121 12.76 -1.28 -1.11
C ASN A 121 11.37 -0.98 -1.70
N TYR A 122 10.39 -1.83 -1.39
CA TYR A 122 9.03 -1.69 -1.89
C TYR A 122 8.33 -0.39 -1.46
N ALA A 123 8.59 0.11 -0.25
CA ALA A 123 7.97 1.33 0.23
C ALA A 123 8.48 2.56 -0.54
N ASP A 124 9.77 2.57 -0.90
CA ASP A 124 10.35 3.60 -1.77
C ASP A 124 9.73 3.55 -3.17
N LEU A 125 9.61 2.33 -3.75
CA LEU A 125 8.97 2.14 -5.05
C LEU A 125 7.53 2.65 -5.01
N ARG A 126 6.75 2.25 -4.01
CA ARG A 126 5.36 2.69 -3.83
C ARG A 126 5.27 4.21 -3.79
N ARG A 127 6.08 4.88 -2.96
CA ARG A 127 6.09 6.34 -2.85
C ARG A 127 6.46 7.02 -4.17
N ALA A 128 7.41 6.45 -4.91
CA ALA A 128 7.84 6.98 -6.20
C ALA A 128 6.74 6.89 -7.28
N VAL A 129 5.91 5.84 -7.25
CA VAL A 129 4.87 5.63 -8.26
C VAL A 129 3.47 6.09 -7.85
N GLU A 130 3.18 6.25 -6.56
CA GLU A 130 1.81 6.44 -6.04
C GLU A 130 1.09 7.65 -6.63
N LYS A 131 1.77 8.78 -6.75
CA LYS A 131 1.18 10.01 -7.32
C LYS A 131 0.80 9.79 -8.79
N GLU A 132 1.76 9.30 -9.58
CA GLU A 132 1.59 9.07 -11.02
C GLU A 132 0.59 7.95 -11.31
N ALA A 133 0.54 6.91 -10.47
CA ALA A 133 -0.46 5.85 -10.55
C ALA A 133 -1.87 6.41 -10.35
N ARG A 134 -2.06 7.33 -9.39
CA ARG A 134 -3.37 7.95 -9.10
C ARG A 134 -3.80 8.92 -10.20
N GLU A 135 -2.86 9.66 -10.77
CA GLU A 135 -3.11 10.62 -11.85
C GLU A 135 -3.32 9.94 -13.22
N SER A 136 -2.72 8.77 -13.44
CA SER A 136 -2.84 8.01 -14.69
C SER A 136 -4.14 7.22 -14.84
N VAL A 137 -5.02 7.23 -13.83
CA VAL A 137 -6.34 6.58 -13.93
C VAL A 137 -7.17 7.28 -15.01
N PRO A 138 -7.64 6.55 -16.04
CA PRO A 138 -8.42 7.14 -17.13
C PRO A 138 -9.72 7.82 -16.64
N GLU A 139 -10.10 8.94 -17.29
CA GLU A 139 -11.30 9.71 -16.92
C GLU A 139 -12.59 8.90 -17.03
N ASN A 140 -12.71 8.06 -18.06
CA ASN A 140 -13.86 7.18 -18.24
C ASN A 140 -14.05 6.23 -17.06
N VAL A 141 -12.97 5.69 -16.49
CA VAL A 141 -13.04 4.82 -15.30
C VAL A 141 -13.49 5.62 -14.08
N ARG A 142 -12.96 6.84 -13.89
CA ARG A 142 -13.35 7.72 -12.78
C ARG A 142 -14.84 8.06 -12.84
N LEU A 143 -15.33 8.46 -14.01
CA LEU A 143 -16.73 8.81 -14.23
C LEU A 143 -17.67 7.62 -13.99
N GLU A 144 -17.33 6.44 -14.50
CA GLU A 144 -18.14 5.24 -14.31
C GLU A 144 -18.20 4.83 -12.84
N MET A 145 -17.08 4.91 -12.12
CA MET A 145 -17.07 4.65 -10.68
C MET A 145 -17.89 5.66 -9.88
N VAL A 146 -17.79 6.96 -10.19
CA VAL A 146 -18.63 7.98 -9.53
C VAL A 146 -20.10 7.71 -9.78
N ARG A 147 -20.49 7.38 -11.02
CA ARG A 147 -21.87 7.00 -11.35
C ARG A 147 -22.32 5.80 -10.52
N ARG A 148 -21.50 4.76 -10.42
CA ARG A 148 -21.84 3.54 -9.67
C ARG A 148 -21.96 3.80 -8.17
N VAL A 149 -21.04 4.59 -7.59
CA VAL A 149 -21.13 5.01 -6.17
C VAL A 149 -22.40 5.81 -5.92
N LEU A 150 -22.75 6.76 -6.79
CA LEU A 150 -24.00 7.52 -6.67
C LEU A 150 -25.25 6.63 -6.75
N GLN A 151 -25.23 5.57 -7.57
CA GLN A 151 -26.32 4.60 -7.63
C GLN A 151 -26.47 3.82 -6.31
N VAL A 152 -25.35 3.37 -5.73
CA VAL A 152 -25.34 2.70 -4.43
C VAL A 152 -25.88 3.63 -3.35
N LEU A 153 -25.37 4.87 -3.28
CA LEU A 153 -25.82 5.85 -2.29
C LEU A 153 -27.30 6.18 -2.42
N ARG A 154 -27.83 6.31 -3.64
CA ARG A 154 -29.27 6.55 -3.87
C ARG A 154 -30.11 5.39 -3.32
N GLY A 155 -29.74 4.15 -3.65
CA GLY A 155 -30.46 2.97 -3.18
C GLY A 155 -30.45 2.81 -1.65
N MET A 156 -29.47 3.40 -0.95
CA MET A 156 -29.38 3.34 0.51
C MET A 156 -30.12 4.46 1.26
N VAL A 157 -30.56 5.50 0.55
CA VAL A 157 -31.33 6.62 1.13
C VAL A 157 -32.83 6.44 0.92
N GLU A 158 -33.25 5.65 -0.07
CA GLU A 158 -34.66 5.37 -0.37
C GLU A 158 -35.25 4.20 0.44
N GLU A 159 -34.44 3.53 1.27
CA GLU A 159 -34.83 2.47 2.23
C GLU A 159 -34.86 3.01 3.68
#